data_AF-A0A7D5L965-F1
#
_entry.id   AF-A0A7D5L965-F1
#
_cell.length_a   1.000
_cell.length_b   1.000
_cell.length_c   1.000
_cell.angle_alpha   90.00
_cell.angle_beta   90.00
_cell.angle_gamma   90.00
#
_symmetry.space_group_name_H-M   'P 1'
#
loop_
_entity.id
_entity.type
_entity.pdbx_description
1 polymer ?
#
loop_
_entity_poly.entity_id
_entity_poly.type
_entity_poly.pdbx_seq_one_letter_code
_entity_poly.pdbx_strand_id
1 'polypeptide(L)'
;MTDDPEWPTEATVPVARLLYQAGVALSPAGVRANLVRRTDDPPSPGAVRDAIDAMRERGLVRSLDDGEHYLLTGSGREYVETEIDQEGVGFVD
;
A
#
# COMPACT_ATOMS: atom_id res chain seq x y z
N MET A 1 -6.56 25.14 -1.57
CA MET A 1 -6.47 23.91 -2.38
C MET A 1 -5.68 22.94 -1.54
N THR A 2 -6.30 21.86 -1.10
CA THR A 2 -5.53 20.72 -0.60
C THR A 2 -4.95 20.09 -1.86
N ASP A 3 -3.63 20.15 -2.02
CA ASP A 3 -2.95 19.36 -3.05
C ASP A 3 -3.20 17.89 -2.68
N ASP A 4 -4.21 17.28 -3.30
CA ASP A 4 -4.35 15.83 -3.29
C ASP A 4 -3.05 15.28 -3.90
N PRO A 5 -2.27 14.47 -3.15
CA PRO A 5 -1.04 13.93 -3.69
C PRO A 5 -1.37 13.13 -4.95
N GLU A 6 -0.58 13.32 -5.99
CA GLU A 6 -0.75 12.60 -7.25
C GLU A 6 -0.75 11.09 -6.97
N TRP A 7 -1.73 10.40 -7.54
CA TRP A 7 -1.88 8.96 -7.35
C TRP A 7 -1.14 8.20 -8.46
N PRO A 8 -0.40 7.13 -8.13
CA PRO A 8 -0.09 6.64 -6.78
C PRO A 8 1.01 7.47 -6.08
N THR A 9 0.94 7.54 -4.75
CA THR A 9 2.06 8.10 -3.95
C THR A 9 3.25 7.16 -3.95
N GLU A 10 4.46 7.66 -3.65
CA GLU A 10 5.66 6.82 -3.53
C GLU A 10 5.49 5.66 -2.52
N ALA A 11 4.65 5.84 -1.49
CA ALA A 11 4.36 4.83 -0.48
C ALA A 11 3.25 3.85 -0.89
N THR A 12 2.45 4.14 -1.92
CA THR A 12 1.30 3.32 -2.31
C THR A 12 1.72 1.91 -2.73
N VAL A 13 2.68 1.79 -3.65
CA VAL A 13 3.17 0.51 -4.17
C VAL A 13 3.76 -0.39 -3.06
N PRO A 14 4.71 0.07 -2.23
CA PRO A 14 5.29 -0.78 -1.19
C PRO A 14 4.25 -1.20 -0.13
N VAL A 15 3.29 -0.32 0.21
CA VAL A 15 2.21 -0.69 1.15
C VAL A 15 1.28 -1.73 0.53
N ALA A 16 0.83 -1.54 -0.72
CA ALA A 16 -0.05 -2.48 -1.41
C ALA A 16 0.60 -3.87 -1.56
N ARG A 17 1.86 -3.93 -2.00
CA ARG A 17 2.63 -5.18 -2.09
C ARG A 17 2.77 -5.88 -0.74
N LEU A 18 3.05 -5.12 0.33
CA LEU A 18 3.17 -5.69 1.66
C LEU A 18 1.84 -6.29 2.15
N LEU A 19 0.72 -5.57 1.99
CA LEU A 19 -0.61 -6.06 2.39
C LEU A 19 -1.01 -7.30 1.57
N TYR A 20 -0.66 -7.33 0.29
CA TYR A 20 -0.86 -8.50 -0.57
C TYR A 20 -0.07 -9.72 -0.07
N GLN A 21 1.25 -9.56 0.15
CA GLN A 21 2.12 -10.62 0.64
C GLN A 21 1.75 -11.10 2.05
N ALA A 22 1.31 -10.20 2.92
CA ALA A 22 0.92 -10.55 4.28
C ALA A 22 -0.35 -11.39 4.32
N GLY A 23 -1.30 -11.15 3.41
CA GLY A 23 -2.57 -11.88 3.34
C GLY A 23 -3.50 -11.67 4.55
N VAL A 24 -3.12 -10.81 5.50
CA VAL A 24 -3.82 -10.49 6.74
C VAL A 24 -3.89 -8.99 6.94
N ALA A 25 -4.81 -8.55 7.80
CA ALA A 25 -4.96 -7.14 8.10
C ALA A 25 -3.77 -6.64 8.96
N LEU A 26 -3.25 -5.46 8.62
CA LEU A 26 -2.14 -4.82 9.35
C LEU A 26 -2.51 -3.40 9.75
N SER A 27 -2.02 -2.97 10.92
CA SER A 27 -2.11 -1.56 11.31
C SER A 27 -1.08 -0.73 10.54
N PRO A 28 -1.25 0.60 10.41
CA PRO A 28 -0.26 1.47 9.77
C PRO A 28 1.15 1.34 10.41
N ALA A 29 1.21 1.14 11.72
CA ALA A 29 2.48 0.90 12.43
C ALA A 29 3.09 -0.46 12.06
N GLY A 30 2.27 -1.51 11.95
CA GLY A 30 2.70 -2.84 11.52
C GLY A 30 3.19 -2.86 10.07
N VAL A 31 2.51 -2.13 9.17
CA VAL A 31 2.96 -1.89 7.79
C VAL A 31 4.34 -1.25 7.79
N ARG A 32 4.50 -0.11 8.48
CA ARG A 32 5.79 0.59 8.54
C ARG A 32 6.89 -0.29 9.12
N ALA A 33 6.64 -0.99 10.22
CA ALA A 33 7.64 -1.85 10.87
C ALA A 33 8.13 -2.98 9.94
N ASN A 34 7.27 -3.48 9.06
CA ASN A 34 7.66 -4.44 8.04
C ASN A 34 8.48 -3.77 6.92
N LEU A 35 8.08 -2.60 6.43
CA LEU A 35 8.83 -1.87 5.40
C LEU A 35 10.24 -1.50 5.87
N VAL A 36 10.38 -0.98 7.10
CA VAL A 36 11.68 -0.68 7.73
C VAL A 36 12.62 -1.89 7.75
N ARG A 37 12.08 -3.12 7.83
CA ARG A 37 12.90 -4.34 7.81
C ARG A 37 13.23 -4.86 6.41
N ARG A 38 12.53 -4.39 5.38
CA ARG A 38 12.57 -4.97 4.02
C ARG A 38 13.14 -4.03 2.97
N THR A 39 13.29 -2.74 3.29
CA THR A 39 13.73 -1.70 2.35
C THR A 39 14.79 -0.81 2.98
N ASP A 40 15.79 -0.40 2.19
CA ASP A 40 16.84 0.51 2.65
C ASP A 40 16.34 1.94 2.91
N ASP A 41 15.31 2.37 2.17
CA ASP A 41 14.65 3.67 2.35
C ASP A 41 13.13 3.50 2.58
N PRO A 42 12.72 3.23 3.83
CA PRO A 42 11.32 2.97 4.14
C PRO A 42 10.49 4.27 4.17
N PRO A 43 9.23 4.24 3.70
CA PRO A 43 8.33 5.38 3.81
C PRO A 43 8.17 5.90 5.25
N SER A 44 7.98 7.21 5.37
CA SER A 44 7.71 7.85 6.66
C SER A 44 6.37 7.38 7.26
N PRO A 45 6.16 7.50 8.59
CA PRO A 45 4.86 7.17 9.20
C PRO A 45 3.68 7.93 8.58
N GLY A 46 3.89 9.19 8.17
CA GLY A 46 2.87 10.01 7.49
C GLY A 46 2.55 9.44 6.12
N ALA A 47 3.59 9.20 5.30
CA ALA A 47 3.43 8.66 3.96
C ALA A 47 2.72 7.29 3.94
N VAL A 48 2.97 6.43 4.93
CA VAL A 48 2.24 5.16 5.07
C VAL A 48 0.74 5.39 5.34
N ARG A 49 0.40 6.36 6.19
CA ARG A 49 -1.01 6.68 6.49
C ARG A 49 -1.70 7.29 5.27
N ASP A 50 -1.06 8.26 4.65
CA ASP A 50 -1.59 8.93 3.45
C ASP A 50 -1.83 7.93 2.32
N ALA A 51 -0.90 6.97 2.12
CA ALA A 51 -1.08 5.89 1.16
C ALA A 51 -2.28 4.98 1.50
N ILE A 52 -2.45 4.61 2.78
CA ILE A 52 -3.57 3.80 3.26
C ILE A 52 -4.91 4.52 3.06
N ASP A 53 -4.98 5.81 3.38
CA ASP A 53 -6.18 6.61 3.19
C ASP A 53 -6.51 6.76 1.70
N ALA A 54 -5.52 7.06 0.86
CA ALA A 54 -5.71 7.14 -0.58
C ALA A 54 -6.15 5.81 -1.21
N MET A 55 -5.61 4.67 -0.73
CA MET A 55 -6.07 3.32 -1.14
C MET A 55 -7.50 3.05 -0.67
N ARG A 56 -7.88 3.51 0.53
CA ARG A 56 -9.22 3.32 1.10
C ARG A 56 -10.25 4.10 0.29
N GLU A 57 -9.96 5.35 -0.04
CA GLU A 57 -10.82 6.22 -0.86
C GLU A 57 -11.08 5.61 -2.25
N ARG A 58 -10.11 4.85 -2.78
CA ARG A 58 -10.20 4.13 -4.06
C ARG A 58 -10.77 2.71 -3.93
N GLY A 59 -11.16 2.29 -2.72
CA GLY A 59 -11.73 0.96 -2.46
C GLY A 59 -10.74 -0.20 -2.58
N LEU A 60 -9.44 0.07 -2.58
CA LEU A 60 -8.38 -0.95 -2.68
C LEU A 60 -8.12 -1.63 -1.33
N VAL A 61 -8.35 -0.92 -0.22
CA VAL A 61 -8.31 -1.49 1.13
C VAL A 61 -9.62 -1.24 1.86
N ARG A 62 -9.92 -2.10 2.82
CA ARG A 62 -10.98 -1.91 3.80
C ARG A 62 -10.40 -1.89 5.21
N SER A 63 -10.99 -1.08 6.09
CA SER A 63 -10.65 -1.09 7.51
C SER A 63 -11.37 -2.21 8.26
N LEU A 64 -10.72 -2.70 9.31
CA LEU A 64 -11.25 -3.53 10.38
C LEU A 64 -10.97 -2.83 11.73
N ASP A 65 -11.60 -3.30 12.80
CA ASP A 65 -11.41 -2.78 14.17
C ASP A 65 -11.50 -1.25 14.23
N ASP A 66 -12.63 -0.69 13.82
CA ASP A 66 -12.90 0.75 13.84
C ASP A 66 -11.87 1.64 13.10
N GLY A 67 -11.10 1.09 12.16
CA GLY A 67 -10.08 1.85 11.42
C GLY A 67 -8.64 1.58 11.84
N GLU A 68 -8.40 0.61 12.71
CA GLU A 68 -7.04 0.34 13.21
C GLU A 68 -6.23 -0.62 12.33
N HIS A 69 -6.90 -1.49 11.56
CA HIS A 69 -6.26 -2.49 10.70
C HIS A 69 -6.81 -2.45 9.27
N TYR A 70 -5.96 -2.70 8.28
CA TYR A 70 -6.32 -2.60 6.87
C TYR A 70 -5.98 -3.87 6.11
N LEU A 71 -6.91 -4.30 5.25
CA LEU A 71 -6.78 -5.47 4.38
C LEU A 71 -7.13 -5.09 2.94
N LEU A 72 -6.44 -5.67 1.96
CA LEU A 72 -6.81 -5.51 0.55
C LEU A 72 -8.22 -6.06 0.29
N THR A 73 -8.97 -5.34 -0.53
CA THR A 73 -10.21 -5.81 -1.15
C THR A 73 -9.89 -6.70 -2.35
N GLY A 74 -10.91 -7.22 -3.04
CA GLY A 74 -10.72 -7.90 -4.33
C GLY A 74 -10.03 -6.99 -5.35
N SER A 75 -10.53 -5.76 -5.51
CA SER A 75 -9.94 -4.74 -6.40
C SER A 75 -8.52 -4.34 -5.98
N GLY A 76 -8.22 -4.33 -4.67
CA GLY A 76 -6.86 -4.10 -4.19
C GLY A 76 -5.88 -5.21 -4.56
N ARG A 77 -6.33 -6.47 -4.58
CA ARG A 77 -5.51 -7.60 -5.02
C ARG A 77 -5.27 -7.55 -6.52
N GLU A 78 -6.33 -7.32 -7.30
CA GLU A 78 -6.24 -7.14 -8.75
C GLU A 78 -5.27 -6.01 -9.11
N TYR A 79 -5.37 -4.85 -8.44
CA TYR A 79 -4.42 -3.75 -8.62
C TYR A 79 -2.95 -4.16 -8.42
N VAL A 80 -2.65 -5.00 -7.44
CA VAL A 80 -1.28 -5.50 -7.22
C VAL A 80 -0.85 -6.46 -8.33
N GLU A 81 -1.73 -7.39 -8.72
CA GLU A 81 -1.46 -8.42 -9.73
C GLU A 81 -1.35 -7.87 -11.15
N THR A 82 -2.11 -6.83 -11.50
CA THR A 82 -2.18 -6.30 -12.87
C THR A 82 -1.37 -5.04 -13.07
N GLU A 83 -1.46 -4.07 -12.15
CA GLU A 83 -0.83 -2.77 -12.37
C GLU A 83 0.61 -2.78 -11.85
N ILE A 84 0.80 -3.30 -10.64
CA ILE A 84 2.11 -3.24 -9.97
C ILE A 84 3.08 -4.33 -10.44
N ASP A 85 2.59 -5.54 -10.72
CA ASP A 85 3.46 -6.64 -11.18
C ASP A 85 3.81 -6.54 -12.67
N GLN A 86 2.98 -5.87 -13.49
CA GLN A 86 3.31 -5.60 -14.90
C GLN A 86 4.34 -4.48 -15.07
N GLU A 87 4.43 -3.53 -14.13
CA GLU A 87 5.55 -2.58 -14.05
C GLU A 87 6.90 -3.27 -13.71
N GLY A 88 6.88 -4.56 -13.33
CA GLY A 88 8.07 -5.39 -13.09
C GLY A 88 8.61 -6.15 -14.30
N VAL A 89 7.92 -6.15 -15.44
CA VAL A 89 8.37 -6.85 -16.66
C VAL A 89 9.17 -5.92 -17.58
N GLY A 90 10.26 -5.37 -17.04
CA GLY A 90 11.37 -4.84 -17.82
C GLY A 90 12.45 -5.91 -17.96
N PHE A 91 12.26 -6.88 -18.86
CA PHE A 91 13.38 -7.75 -19.25
C PHE A 91 14.39 -6.92 -20.04
N VAL A 92 15.58 -6.78 -19.46
CA VAL A 92 16.81 -6.36 -20.14
C VAL A 92 17.10 -7.39 -21.24
N ASP A 93 17.30 -6.93 -22.47
CA ASP A 93 17.94 -7.69 -23.57
C ASP A 93 19.47 -7.70 -23.35
#